data_AF-A5GE89-F1
#
_entry.id   AF-A5GE89-F1
#
_cell.length_a   1.000
_cell.length_b   1.000
_cell.length_c   1.000
_cell.angle_alpha   90.00
_cell.angle_beta   90.00
_cell.angle_gamma   90.00
#
_symmetry.space_group_name_H-M   'P 1'
#
loop_
_entity.id
_entity.type
_entity.pdbx_description
1 polymer ?
#
loop_
_entity_poly.entity_id
_entity_poly.type
_entity_poly.pdbx_seq_one_letter_code
_entity_poly.pdbx_strand_id
1 'polypeptide(L)'
;MLGNSREDLTGKNSYDFPPTKPIFSLQKTGEVINNGALLDIPEETVQTGNKGTQILHTKKIPILDDTGTPQYLLGISEDITARKKLEEHLLQAQKMEAIGLLAGRIAHDFNNMLMAIIDGQSFKEINNP
;
A
#
# COMPACT_ATOMS: atom_id res chain seq x y z
N MET A 1 12.11 -16.63 -4.86
CA MET A 1 10.91 -15.85 -4.46
C MET A 1 9.59 -16.58 -4.70
N LEU A 2 9.49 -17.57 -5.60
CA LEU A 2 8.26 -18.39 -5.78
C LEU A 2 8.28 -19.74 -5.03
N GLY A 3 9.28 -19.99 -4.18
CA GLY A 3 9.50 -21.31 -3.58
C GLY A 3 10.12 -22.36 -4.52
N ASN A 4 10.38 -21.99 -5.78
CA ASN A 4 10.99 -22.86 -6.80
C ASN A 4 12.51 -22.64 -6.89
N SER A 5 13.27 -23.70 -7.19
CA SER A 5 14.72 -23.60 -7.43
C SER A 5 15.01 -22.94 -8.78
N ARG A 6 16.21 -22.38 -8.96
CA ARG A 6 16.64 -21.78 -10.23
C ARG A 6 16.59 -22.80 -11.37
N GLU A 7 16.93 -24.07 -11.09
CA GLU A 7 16.87 -25.15 -12.08
C GLU A 7 15.43 -25.41 -12.56
N ASP A 8 14.43 -25.19 -11.70
CA ASP A 8 13.01 -25.37 -12.04
C ASP A 8 12.45 -24.27 -12.93
N LEU A 9 13.18 -23.16 -13.09
CA LEU A 9 12.76 -21.96 -13.82
C LEU A 9 13.35 -21.88 -15.23
N THR A 10 14.50 -22.51 -15.46
CA THR A 10 15.18 -22.53 -16.76
C THR A 10 14.46 -23.44 -17.76
N GLY A 11 14.06 -22.90 -18.92
CA GLY A 11 13.42 -23.65 -20.01
C GLY A 11 11.89 -23.72 -19.95
N LYS A 12 11.25 -23.18 -18.91
CA LYS A 12 9.79 -23.08 -18.81
C LYS A 12 9.30 -21.73 -19.28
N ASN A 13 8.14 -21.71 -19.93
CA ASN A 13 7.49 -20.46 -20.28
C ASN A 13 6.86 -19.85 -19.01
N SER A 14 6.78 -18.51 -18.94
CA SER A 14 6.06 -17.81 -17.87
C SER A 14 4.59 -18.24 -17.77
N TYR A 15 4.02 -18.86 -18.82
CA TYR A 15 2.68 -19.46 -18.85
C TYR A 15 2.60 -20.85 -18.19
N ASP A 16 3.72 -21.54 -17.97
CA ASP A 16 3.78 -22.91 -17.41
C ASP A 16 3.81 -22.94 -15.89
N PHE A 17 3.88 -21.76 -15.24
CA PHE A 17 3.81 -21.67 -13.79
C PHE A 17 2.34 -21.68 -13.32
N PRO A 18 1.97 -22.52 -12.33
CA PRO A 18 0.63 -22.51 -11.75
C PRO A 18 0.29 -21.10 -11.28
N PRO A 19 -0.99 -20.70 -11.25
CA PRO A 19 -1.37 -19.31 -11.39
C PRO A 19 -1.00 -18.52 -10.13
N THR A 20 0.21 -17.97 -10.08
CA THR A 20 0.41 -16.61 -9.57
C THR A 20 -0.16 -15.66 -10.62
N LYS A 21 -1.49 -15.71 -10.84
CA LYS A 21 -2.17 -14.75 -11.71
C LYS A 21 -2.62 -13.57 -10.87
N PRO A 22 -2.00 -12.40 -10.99
CA PRO A 22 -2.76 -11.18 -11.08
C PRO A 22 -3.49 -11.19 -12.43
N ILE A 23 -4.81 -11.03 -12.40
CA ILE A 23 -5.71 -10.94 -13.58
C ILE A 23 -5.22 -9.88 -14.61
N PHE A 24 -4.33 -8.96 -14.20
CA PHE A 24 -3.82 -7.83 -14.95
C PHE A 24 -2.52 -8.06 -15.76
N SER A 25 -1.68 -9.05 -15.39
CA SER A 25 -0.30 -9.14 -15.90
C SER A 25 -0.19 -9.67 -17.34
N LEU A 26 -1.10 -10.54 -17.77
CA LEU A 26 -0.97 -11.23 -19.07
C LEU A 26 -1.26 -10.32 -20.27
N GLN A 27 -2.21 -9.39 -20.13
CA GLN A 27 -2.59 -8.48 -21.23
C GLN A 27 -1.48 -7.44 -21.51
N LYS A 28 -0.82 -6.95 -20.46
CA LYS A 28 0.21 -5.90 -20.58
C LYS A 28 1.60 -6.40 -20.96
N THR A 29 1.88 -7.71 -20.83
CA THR A 29 3.16 -8.26 -21.31
C THR A 29 3.32 -8.11 -22.82
N GLY A 30 2.24 -8.30 -23.59
CA GLY A 30 2.24 -8.09 -25.03
C GLY A 30 2.54 -6.63 -25.41
N GLU A 31 2.06 -5.66 -24.62
CA GLU A 31 2.32 -4.24 -24.85
C GLU A 31 3.78 -3.87 -24.62
N VAL A 32 4.46 -4.44 -23.63
CA VAL A 32 5.90 -4.19 -23.39
C VAL A 32 6.76 -4.71 -24.54
N ILE A 33 6.44 -5.91 -25.04
CA ILE A 33 7.17 -6.53 -26.14
C ILE A 33 6.86 -5.82 -27.47
N ASN A 34 5.63 -5.36 -27.68
CA ASN A 34 5.25 -4.65 -28.91
C ASN A 34 5.72 -3.19 -28.93
N ASN A 35 5.73 -2.52 -27.79
CA ASN A 35 6.07 -1.10 -27.71
C ASN A 35 7.54 -0.85 -27.34
N GLY A 36 8.28 -1.87 -26.91
CA GLY A 36 9.66 -1.72 -26.43
C GLY A 36 9.81 -0.83 -25.19
N ALA A 37 8.70 -0.55 -24.48
CA ALA A 37 8.66 0.39 -23.37
C ALA A 37 8.62 -0.32 -22.02
N LEU A 38 9.37 0.21 -21.04
CA LEU A 38 9.32 -0.25 -19.66
C LEU A 38 7.89 -0.12 -19.11
N LEU A 39 7.43 -1.18 -18.45
CA LEU A 39 6.19 -1.16 -17.68
C LEU A 39 6.50 -1.27 -16.20
N ASP A 40 6.08 -0.27 -15.45
CA ASP A 40 6.15 -0.25 -14.00
C ASP A 40 4.74 -0.47 -13.41
N ILE A 41 4.60 -1.47 -12.55
CA ILE A 41 3.37 -1.78 -11.83
C ILE A 41 3.68 -1.61 -10.35
N PRO A 42 3.43 -0.41 -9.78
CA PRO A 42 3.84 -0.08 -8.41
C PRO A 42 3.25 -1.00 -7.35
N GLU A 43 2.01 -1.45 -7.55
CA GLU A 43 1.29 -2.32 -6.62
C GLU A 43 0.47 -3.36 -7.39
N GLU A 44 0.81 -4.62 -7.22
CA GLU A 44 0.16 -5.76 -7.84
C GLU A 44 -0.15 -6.81 -6.77
N THR A 45 -1.44 -7.07 -6.56
CA THR A 45 -1.86 -8.09 -5.60
C THR A 45 -1.79 -9.47 -6.26
N VAL A 46 -0.94 -10.35 -5.72
CA VAL A 46 -0.70 -11.70 -6.26
C VAL A 46 -0.99 -12.74 -5.20
N GLN A 47 -1.79 -13.75 -5.56
CA GLN A 47 -1.96 -14.94 -4.74
C GLN A 47 -0.77 -15.88 -4.96
N THR A 48 0.05 -16.07 -3.92
CA THR A 48 1.27 -16.86 -4.01
C THR A 48 1.14 -18.12 -3.15
N GLY A 49 0.49 -19.15 -3.68
CA GLY A 49 0.37 -20.47 -3.05
C GLY A 49 0.35 -20.46 -1.51
N ASN A 50 1.35 -21.08 -0.90
CA ASN A 50 1.49 -21.25 0.55
C ASN A 50 1.74 -19.95 1.34
N LYS A 51 2.04 -18.83 0.67
CA LYS A 51 2.31 -17.53 1.28
C LYS A 51 1.07 -16.62 1.31
N GLY A 52 -0.04 -17.02 0.71
CA GLY A 52 -1.26 -16.22 0.62
C GLY A 52 -1.10 -14.99 -0.27
N THR A 53 -1.91 -13.96 0.01
CA THR A 53 -1.92 -12.71 -0.74
C THR A 53 -0.66 -11.88 -0.44
N GLN A 54 0.12 -11.56 -1.47
CA GLN A 54 1.25 -10.63 -1.41
C GLN A 54 0.97 -9.41 -2.28
N ILE A 55 1.50 -8.25 -1.90
CA ILE A 55 1.53 -7.05 -2.73
C ILE A 55 2.94 -6.95 -3.31
N LEU A 56 3.04 -6.98 -4.63
CA LEU A 56 4.30 -6.92 -5.35
C LEU A 56 4.45 -5.58 -6.08
N HIS A 57 5.65 -5.03 -6.08
CA HIS A 57 6.07 -4.02 -7.05
C HIS A 57 6.75 -4.72 -8.21
N THR A 58 6.15 -4.70 -9.39
CA THR A 58 6.64 -5.42 -10.56
C THR A 58 7.09 -4.45 -11.66
N LYS A 59 8.32 -4.63 -12.15
CA LYS A 59 8.84 -3.97 -13.35
C LYS A 59 9.03 -4.99 -14.47
N LYS A 60 8.65 -4.63 -15.69
CA LYS A 60 8.90 -5.40 -16.90
C LYS A 60 9.72 -4.56 -17.86
N ILE A 61 10.90 -5.03 -18.21
CA ILE A 61 11.91 -4.29 -18.98
C ILE A 61 12.23 -5.11 -20.23
N PRO A 62 11.96 -4.60 -21.43
CA PRO A 62 12.38 -5.26 -22.65
C PRO A 62 13.90 -5.15 -22.82
N ILE A 63 14.53 -6.22 -23.24
CA ILE A 63 15.94 -6.24 -23.62
C ILE A 63 15.95 -6.26 -25.15
N LEU A 64 16.46 -5.18 -25.71
CA LEU A 64 16.52 -4.95 -27.15
C LEU A 64 17.81 -5.55 -27.72
N ASP A 65 17.76 -5.99 -28.98
CA ASP A 65 18.93 -6.32 -29.77
C ASP A 65 19.58 -5.06 -30.38
N ASP A 66 20.66 -5.25 -31.14
CA ASP A 66 21.40 -4.17 -31.82
C ASP A 66 20.55 -3.41 -32.87
N THR A 67 19.41 -3.98 -33.28
CA THR A 67 18.47 -3.36 -34.22
C THR A 67 17.36 -2.56 -33.53
N GLY A 68 17.32 -2.57 -32.18
CA GLY A 68 16.27 -1.95 -31.39
C GLY A 68 15.02 -2.83 -31.24
N THR A 69 15.08 -4.10 -31.65
CA THR A 69 13.95 -5.03 -31.58
C THR A 69 13.97 -5.77 -30.23
N PRO A 70 12.84 -5.82 -29.48
CA PRO A 70 12.76 -6.58 -28.23
C PRO A 70 12.99 -8.08 -28.44
N GLN A 71 14.07 -8.62 -27.86
CA GLN A 71 14.41 -10.05 -27.95
C GLN A 71 14.09 -10.81 -26.66
N TYR A 72 14.19 -10.14 -25.51
CA TYR A 72 13.89 -10.73 -24.21
C TYR A 72 13.08 -9.79 -23.32
N LEU A 73 12.53 -10.34 -22.23
CA LEU A 73 11.82 -9.59 -21.21
C LEU A 73 12.43 -9.90 -19.84
N LEU A 74 12.89 -8.88 -19.15
CA LEU A 74 13.30 -8.94 -17.75
C LEU A 74 12.13 -8.54 -16.85
N GLY A 75 11.66 -9.48 -16.03
CA GLY A 75 10.70 -9.24 -14.95
C GLY A 75 11.39 -9.13 -13.61
N ILE A 76 11.18 -8.03 -12.89
CA ILE A 76 11.63 -7.83 -11.51
C ILE A 76 10.38 -7.68 -10.66
N SER A 77 10.24 -8.47 -9.59
CA SER A 77 9.15 -8.35 -8.65
C SER A 77 9.70 -8.29 -7.22
N GLU A 78 9.33 -7.24 -6.49
CA GLU A 78 9.68 -7.03 -5.09
C GLU A 78 8.42 -7.21 -4.24
N ASP A 79 8.48 -7.99 -3.16
CA ASP A 79 7.38 -8.08 -2.19
C ASP A 79 7.40 -6.86 -1.27
N ILE A 80 6.40 -6.00 -1.42
CA ILE A 80 6.24 -4.75 -0.68
C ILE A 80 5.17 -4.85 0.41
N THR A 81 4.65 -6.05 0.69
CA THR A 81 3.55 -6.27 1.65
C THR A 81 3.87 -5.70 3.03
N ALA A 82 5.08 -5.93 3.53
CA ALA A 82 5.49 -5.42 4.84
C ALA A 82 5.56 -3.88 4.87
N ARG A 83 6.08 -3.27 3.81
CA ARG A 83 6.15 -1.82 3.65
C ARG A 83 4.75 -1.20 3.63
N LYS A 84 3.82 -1.76 2.85
CA LYS A 84 2.44 -1.28 2.76
C LYS A 84 1.70 -1.36 4.11
N LYS A 85 1.89 -2.44 4.86
CA LYS A 85 1.32 -2.57 6.21
C LYS A 85 1.86 -1.50 7.16
N LEU A 86 3.15 -1.20 7.10
CA LEU A 86 3.75 -0.14 7.91
C LEU A 86 3.21 1.25 7.54
N GLU A 87 3.08 1.55 6.25
CA GLU A 87 2.48 2.78 5.75
C GLU A 87 1.03 2.94 6.27
N GLU A 88 0.24 1.87 6.25
CA GLU A 88 -1.13 1.86 6.76
C GLU A 88 -1.18 2.09 8.28
N HIS A 89 -0.32 1.43 9.04
CA HIS A 89 -0.22 1.63 10.49
C HIS A 89 0.18 3.07 10.85
N LEU A 90 1.11 3.66 10.10
CA LEU A 90 1.54 5.05 10.31
C LEU A 90 0.38 6.02 10.01
N LEU A 91 -0.33 5.82 8.90
CA LEU A 91 -1.49 6.63 8.55
C LEU A 91 -2.58 6.56 9.63
N GLN A 92 -2.85 5.36 10.16
CA GLN A 92 -3.81 5.17 11.23
C GLN A 92 -3.37 5.84 12.54
N ALA A 93 -2.08 5.80 12.88
CA ALA A 93 -1.55 6.50 14.04
C ALA A 93 -1.71 8.02 13.93
N GLN A 94 -1.39 8.60 12.77
CA GLN A 94 -1.59 10.04 12.50
C GLN A 94 -3.05 10.45 12.59
N LYS A 95 -3.96 9.62 12.07
CA LYS A 95 -5.39 9.85 12.21
C LYS A 95 -5.82 9.85 13.69
N MET A 96 -5.29 8.93 14.49
CA MET A 96 -5.61 8.84 15.91
C MET A 96 -5.06 10.04 16.70
N GLU A 97 -3.86 10.52 16.35
CA GLU A 97 -3.28 11.73 16.93
C GLU A 97 -4.16 12.96 16.68
N ALA A 98 -4.61 13.16 15.43
CA ALA A 98 -5.51 14.26 15.07
C ALA A 98 -6.85 14.20 15.84
N ILE A 99 -7.42 13.00 15.99
CA ILE A 99 -8.64 12.78 16.80
C ILE A 99 -8.38 13.12 18.27
N GLY A 100 -7.24 12.70 18.82
CA GLY A 100 -6.86 12.98 20.22
C GLY A 100 -6.71 14.47 20.50
N LEU A 101 -6.06 15.22 19.59
CA LEU A 101 -5.94 16.67 19.69
C LEU A 101 -7.31 17.36 19.64
N LEU A 102 -8.18 16.93 18.73
CA LEU A 102 -9.53 17.47 18.62
C LEU A 102 -10.34 17.18 19.89
N ALA A 103 -10.31 15.95 20.39
CA ALA A 103 -10.99 15.54 21.60
C ALA A 103 -10.47 16.32 22.83
N GLY A 104 -9.15 16.52 22.94
CA GLY A 104 -8.55 17.30 24.01
C GLY A 104 -9.00 18.76 24.00
N ARG A 105 -9.08 19.38 22.82
CA ARG A 105 -9.59 20.75 22.67
C ARG A 105 -11.06 20.85 23.03
N ILE A 106 -11.90 19.92 22.56
CA ILE A 106 -13.33 19.87 22.92
C ILE A 106 -13.51 19.69 24.42
N ALA A 107 -12.75 18.78 25.05
CA ALA A 107 -12.82 18.55 26.49
C ALA A 107 -12.41 19.79 27.29
N HIS A 108 -11.35 20.49 26.85
CA HIS A 108 -10.93 21.75 27.45
C HIS A 108 -12.02 22.82 27.34
N ASP A 109 -12.59 23.03 26.15
CA ASP A 109 -13.64 24.04 25.93
C ASP A 109 -14.91 23.72 26.73
N PHE A 110 -15.24 22.43 26.85
CA PHE A 110 -16.35 21.96 27.68
C PHE A 110 -16.10 22.23 29.17
N ASN A 111 -14.91 21.90 29.67
CA ASN A 111 -14.52 22.20 31.05
C ASN A 111 -14.56 23.71 31.34
N ASN A 112 -14.13 24.54 30.39
CA ASN A 112 -14.20 25.99 30.52
C ASN A 112 -15.65 26.50 30.62
N MET A 113 -16.55 25.98 29.79
CA MET A 113 -17.97 26.32 29.85
C MET A 113 -18.60 25.90 31.18
N LEU A 114 -18.30 24.70 31.67
CA LEU A 114 -18.79 24.23 32.97
C LEU A 114 -18.29 25.12 34.11
N MET A 115 -17.01 25.48 34.10
CA MET A 115 -16.43 26.34 35.12
C MET A 115 -17.10 27.72 35.13
N ALA A 116 -17.34 28.33 33.95
CA ALA A 116 -18.06 29.59 33.85
C ALA A 116 -19.51 29.51 34.37
N ILE A 117 -20.21 28.40 34.14
CA ILE A 117 -21.57 28.18 34.68
C ILE A 117 -21.51 28.07 36.21
N ILE A 118 -20.57 27.31 36.76
CA ILE A 118 -20.40 27.12 38.21
C ILE A 118 -20.06 28.46 38.87
N ASP A 119 -19.10 29.21 38.35
CA ASP A 119 -18.70 30.52 38.87
C ASP A 119 -19.89 31.51 38.83
N GLY A 120 -20.68 31.47 37.76
CA GLY A 120 -21.89 32.29 37.63
C GLY A 120 -22.99 31.94 38.64
N GLN A 121 -23.11 30.68 39.06
CA GLN A 121 -24.06 30.25 40.11
C GLN A 121 -23.58 30.71 41.49
N SER A 122 -22.30 30.56 41.81
CA SER A 122 -21.71 31.06 43.06
C SER A 122 -21.83 32.58 43.19
N PHE A 123 -21.72 33.33 42.09
CA PHE A 123 -21.94 34.78 42.11
C PHE A 123 -23.39 35.17 42.39
N LYS A 124 -24.38 34.35 42.00
CA LYS A 124 -25.80 34.57 42.32
C LYS A 124 -26.14 34.24 43.76
N GLU A 125 -25.55 33.20 44.34
CA GLU A 125 -25.73 32.86 45.76
C GLU A 125 -25.14 33.90 46.70
N ILE A 126 -24.03 34.55 46.32
CA ILE A 126 -23.43 35.64 47.12
C ILE A 126 -24.25 36.94 47.04
N ASN A 127 -25.03 37.16 45.98
CA ASN A 127 -25.77 38.41 45.73
C ASN A 127 -27.29 38.30 45.88
N ASN A 128 -27.81 37.19 46.39
CA ASN A 128 -29.24 37.03 46.67
C ASN A 128 -29.46 36.79 48.18
N PRO A 129 -29.70 37.85 48.98
CA PRO A 129 -29.93 37.75 50.42
C PRO A 129 -31.24 37.06 50.79
#